data_AF-A0A520LNC7-F1
#
_entry.id   AF-A0A520LNC7-F1
#
_cell.length_a   1.000
_cell.length_b   1.000
_cell.length_c   1.000
_cell.angle_alpha   90.00
_cell.angle_beta   90.00
_cell.angle_gamma   90.00
#
_symmetry.space_group_name_H-M   'P 1'
#
loop_
_entity.id
_entity.type
_entity.pdbx_description
1 polymer ?
#
loop_
_entity_poly.entity_id
_entity_poly.type
_entity_poly.pdbx_seq_one_letter_code
_entity_poly.pdbx_strand_id
1 'polypeptide(L)' 'MVISSHPQPVASKQLQDFLLGRLGLSGNALNLGLRQAELEQAPLPIVLWSFGLLSLEQLQQVLDWQDNQG' A
#
# COMPACT_ATOMS: atom_id res chain seq x y z
N MET A 1 28.72 0.87 3.21
CA MET A 1 27.42 0.89 3.90
C MET A 1 26.40 1.38 2.89
N VAL A 2 25.57 0.49 2.32
CA VAL A 2 24.51 0.90 1.38
C VAL A 2 23.41 1.52 2.23
N ILE A 3 23.49 2.84 2.41
CA ILE A 3 22.36 3.64 2.86
C ILE A 3 21.38 3.65 1.68
N SER A 4 20.51 2.64 1.62
CA SER A 4 19.25 2.72 0.88
C SER A 4 18.36 3.72 1.61
N SER A 5 18.78 4.99 1.60
CA SER A 5 18.10 6.13 2.20
C SER A 5 17.01 6.62 1.25
N HIS A 6 16.20 5.70 0.74
CA HIS A 6 14.99 6.07 0.03
C HIS A 6 13.87 6.10 1.08
N PRO A 7 13.44 7.29 1.55
CA PRO A 7 12.19 7.38 2.30
C PRO A 7 11.16 6.63 1.46
N GLN A 8 10.52 5.64 2.06
CA GLN A 8 9.62 4.75 1.34
C GLN A 8 8.59 5.65 0.64
N PRO A 9 8.54 5.65 -0.70
CA PRO A 9 7.76 6.65 -1.41
C PRO A 9 6.31 6.52 -0.97
N VAL A 10 5.74 7.66 -0.55
CA VAL A 10 4.30 7.79 -0.33
C VAL A 10 3.59 7.11 -1.49
N ALA A 11 2.68 6.17 -1.17
CA ALA A 11 2.07 5.30 -2.17
C ALA A 11 1.70 6.07 -3.44
N SER A 12 2.23 5.66 -4.59
CA SER A 12 2.00 6.32 -5.87
C SER A 12 0.51 6.55 -6.08
N LYS A 13 0.13 7.68 -6.68
CA LYS A 13 -1.28 8.02 -6.90
C LYS A 13 -2.05 6.90 -7.61
N GLN A 14 -1.41 6.23 -8.57
CA GLN A 14 -1.94 5.05 -9.25
C GLN A 14 -2.29 3.88 -8.31
N LEU A 15 -1.49 3.64 -7.27
CA LEU A 15 -1.77 2.60 -6.27
C LEU A 15 -2.99 2.99 -5.43
N GLN A 16 -3.13 4.27 -5.09
CA GLN A 16 -4.30 4.77 -4.37
C GLN A 16 -5.57 4.62 -5.21
N ASP A 17 -5.53 5.00 -6.49
CA ASP A 17 -6.65 4.83 -7.42
C ASP A 17 -7.01 3.35 -7.61
N PHE A 18 -6.01 2.46 -7.67
CA PHE A 18 -6.22 1.02 -7.72
C PHE A 18 -6.93 0.48 -6.47
N LEU A 19 -6.49 0.90 -5.28
CA LEU A 19 -7.08 0.49 -4.02
C LEU A 19 -8.53 0.97 -3.89
N LEU A 20 -8.80 2.23 -4.23
CA LEU A 20 -10.15 2.81 -4.15
C LEU A 20 -11.09 2.24 -5.21
N GLY A 21 -10.61 2.12 -6.46
CA GLY A 21 -11.42 1.72 -7.60
C GLY A 21 -11.53 0.21 -7.77
N ARG A 22 -10.40 -0.49 -7.87
CA ARG A 22 -10.38 -1.93 -8.19
C ARG A 22 -10.69 -2.79 -6.97
N LEU A 23 -10.15 -2.44 -5.80
CA LEU A 23 -10.36 -3.19 -4.57
C LEU A 23 -11.54 -2.70 -3.74
N GLY A 24 -12.14 -1.54 -4.09
CA GLY A 24 -13.26 -0.96 -3.35
C GLY A 24 -12.89 -0.53 -1.92
N LEU A 25 -11.60 -0.25 -1.67
CA LEU A 25 -11.12 0.22 -0.38
C LEU A 25 -11.78 1.57 -0.06
N SER A 26 -12.27 1.73 1.17
CA SER A 26 -12.81 3.02 1.60
C SER A 26 -11.70 4.06 1.75
N GLY A 27 -11.97 5.32 1.37
CA GLY A 27 -11.01 6.42 1.52
C GLY A 27 -10.49 6.60 2.95
N ASN A 28 -11.31 6.32 3.96
CA ASN A 28 -10.89 6.33 5.36
C ASN A 28 -9.86 5.23 5.68
N ALA A 29 -10.06 4.02 5.16
CA ALA A 29 -9.13 2.90 5.33
C ALA A 29 -7.80 3.19 4.63
N LEU A 30 -7.85 3.79 3.44
CA LEU A 30 -6.66 4.25 2.73
C LEU A 30 -5.88 5.30 3.55
N ASN A 31 -6.57 6.31 4.09
CA ASN A 31 -5.92 7.36 4.87
C ASN A 31 -5.27 6.80 6.15
N LEU A 32 -5.93 5.85 6.82
CA LEU A 32 -5.36 5.12 7.95
C LEU A 32 -4.09 4.36 7.55
N GLY A 33 -4.16 3.59 6.47
CA GLY A 33 -3.01 2.83 5.96
C GLY A 33 -1.83 3.72 5.60
N LEU A 34 -2.08 4.88 4.98
CA LEU A 34 -1.03 5.84 4.60
C LEU A 34 -0.30 6.42 5.82
N ARG A 35 -1.04 6.87 6.83
CA ARG A 35 -0.45 7.39 8.07
C ARG A 35 0.37 6.32 8.78
N GLN A 36 -0.15 5.10 8.84
CA GLN A 36 0.54 4.02 9.51
C GLN A 36 1.76 3.52 8.73
N ALA A 37 1.70 3.50 7.40
CA ALA A 37 2.85 3.22 6.54
C ALA A 37 3.99 4.24 6.76
N GLU A 38 3.64 5.51 6.96
CA GLU A 38 4.61 6.55 7.33
C GLU A 38 5.20 6.34 8.73
N LEU A 39 4.38 5.97 9.73
CA LEU A 39 4.87 5.72 11.09
C LEU A 39 5.78 4.50 11.18
N GLU A 40 5.36 3.38 10.57
CA GLU A 40 6.06 2.09 10.62
C GLU A 40 7.21 2.00 9.61
N GLN A 41 7.33 2.98 8.71
CA GLN A 41 8.25 2.93 7.56
C GLN A 41 8.09 1.62 6.77
N ALA A 42 6.83 1.23 6.57
CA ALA A 42 6.43 -0.04 5.99
C ALA A 42 5.56 0.15 4.73
N PRO A 43 5.60 -0.79 3.76
CA PRO A 43 4.84 -0.67 2.53
C PRO A 43 3.34 -0.61 2.80
N LEU A 44 2.64 0.35 2.19
CA LEU A 44 1.19 0.50 2.33
C LEU A 44 0.39 -0.81 2.19
N PRO A 45 0.65 -1.70 1.21
CA PRO A 45 -0.10 -2.95 1.07
C PRO A 45 0.03 -3.85 2.30
N ILE A 46 1.23 -3.93 2.87
CA ILE A 46 1.53 -4.75 4.06
C ILE A 46 0.81 -4.19 5.28
N VAL A 47 0.83 -2.87 5.44
CA VAL A 47 0.12 -2.19 6.54
C VAL A 47 -1.39 -2.43 6.42
N LEU A 48 -1.97 -2.24 5.24
CA LEU A 48 -3.40 -2.47 5.04
C LEU A 48 -3.80 -3.92 5.36
N TRP A 49 -2.98 -4.91 4.98
CA TRP A 49 -3.20 -6.31 5.33
C TRP A 49 -3.06 -6.58 6.84
N SER A 50 -2.03 -6.01 7.48
CA SER A 50 -1.80 -6.16 8.92
C SER A 50 -2.94 -5.61 9.77
N PHE A 51 -3.65 -4.59 9.26
CA PHE A 51 -4.82 -4.01 9.91
C PHE A 51 -6.14 -4.74 9.56
N GLY A 52 -6.08 -5.79 8.74
CA GLY A 52 -7.27 -6.52 8.27
C GLY A 52 -8.13 -5.74 7.27
N LEU A 53 -7.61 -4.64 6.71
CA LEU A 53 -8.29 -3.84 5.69
C LEU A 53 -8.18 -4.49 4.31
N LEU A 54 -7.18 -5.34 4.11
CA LEU A 54 -7.02 -6.20 2.94
C LEU A 54 -6.99 -7.67 3.35
N SER A 55 -7.64 -8.50 2.54
CA SER A 55 -7.47 -9.96 2.59
C SER A 55 -6.15 -10.37 1.94
N LEU A 56 -5.65 -11.58 2.23
CA LEU A 56 -4.44 -12.09 1.60
C LEU A 56 -4.53 -12.09 0.07
N GLU A 57 -5.68 -12.48 -0.50
CA GLU A 57 -5.91 -12.45 -1.95
C GLU A 57 -5.82 -11.03 -2.52
N GLN A 58 -6.39 -10.03 -1.82
CA GLN A 58 -6.33 -8.64 -2.24
C GLN A 58 -4.90 -8.10 -2.15
N LEU A 59 -4.16 -8.45 -1.09
CA LEU A 59 -2.74 -8.12 -0.97
C LEU A 59 -1.94 -8.68 -2.15
N GLN A 60 -2.16 -9.95 -2.52
CA GLN A 60 -1.50 -10.55 -3.68
C GLN A 60 -1.82 -9.79 -4.98
N GLN A 61 -3.07 -9.38 -5.20
CA GLN A 61 -3.44 -8.56 -6.37
C GLN A 61 -2.76 -7.19 -6.39
N VAL A 62 -2.57 -6.56 -5.23
CA VAL A 62 -1.82 -5.29 -5.15
C VAL A 62 -0.37 -5.52 -5.53
N LEU A 63 0.27 -6.54 -4.96
CA LEU A 63 1.68 -6.84 -5.22
C LEU A 63 1.93 -7.22 -6.68
N ASP A 64 1.07 -8.06 -7.26
CA ASP A 64 1.09 -8.43 -8.68
C ASP A 64 0.91 -7.21 -9.58
N TRP A 65 -0.05 -6.33 -9.25
CA TRP A 65 -0.24 -5.09 -10.00
C TRP A 65 0.99 -4.18 -9.93
N GLN A 66 1.64 -4.07 -8.76
CA GLN A 66 2.86 -3.28 -8.60
C GLN A 66 4.04 -3.84 -9.39
N ASP A 67 4.20 -5.17 -9.45
CA ASP A 67 5.22 -5.85 -10.26
C ASP A 67 4.99 -5.59 -11.76
N ASN A 68 3.72 -5.62 -12.20
CA ASN A 68 3.32 -5.33 -13.57
C ASN A 68 3.45 -3.84 -13.99
N GLN A 69 3.81 -2.92 -13.08
CA GLN A 69 4.12 -1.52 -13.43
C GLN A 69 5.59 -1.33 -13.87
N GLY A 70 6.41 -2.39 -13.88
CA GLY A 70 7.84 -2.39 -14.20
C GLY A 70 8.18 -2.50 -15.69
#